data_AF-A0A967ZZ13-F1
#
_entry.id   AF-A0A967ZZ13-F1
#
_cell.length_a   1.000
_cell.length_b   1.000
_cell.length_c   1.000
_cell.angle_alpha   90.00
_cell.angle_beta   90.00
_cell.angle_gamma   90.00
#
_symmetry.space_group_name_H-M   'P 1'
#
loop_
_entity.id
_entity.type
_entity.pdbx_description
1 polymer ?
#
loop_
_entity_poly.entity_id
_entity_poly.type
_entity_poly.pdbx_seq_one_letter_code
_entity_poly.pdbx_strand_id
1 'polypeptide(L)'
;LMGIQVIARPPEEFAEWVRRMNAPTPPDSGTLADRGREIFTTSVCVACHAIEGTNAQGRLGPDLTRLGARRTIGAGLLENTR
;
A
#
# COMPACT_ATOMS: atom_id res chain seq x y z
N LEU A 1 -19.97 -1.80 7.39
CA LEU A 1 -19.69 -2.16 5.99
C LEU A 1 -18.29 -2.75 5.92
N MET A 2 -18.12 -3.88 5.24
CA MET A 2 -16.81 -4.50 4.98
C MET A 2 -16.85 -5.17 3.60
N GLY A 3 -16.23 -4.53 2.62
CA GLY A 3 -16.10 -5.04 1.26
C GLY A 3 -14.72 -5.66 1.01
N ILE A 4 -14.68 -6.68 0.16
CA ILE A 4 -13.46 -7.27 -0.39
C ILE A 4 -13.60 -7.35 -1.90
N GLN A 5 -12.51 -7.09 -2.62
CA GLN A 5 -12.45 -7.20 -4.07
C GLN A 5 -11.57 -8.38 -4.46
N VAL A 6 -12.06 -9.20 -5.38
CA VAL A 6 -11.31 -10.30 -5.99
C VAL A 6 -11.29 -10.05 -7.50
N ILE A 7 -10.10 -10.09 -8.10
CA ILE A 7 -9.90 -9.88 -9.53
C ILE A 7 -9.26 -11.15 -10.10
N ALA A 8 -10.01 -11.93 -10.86
CA ALA A 8 -9.49 -13.10 -11.56
C ALA A 8 -8.74 -12.66 -12.84
N ARG A 9 -7.56 -13.25 -13.08
CA ARG A 9 -6.70 -12.98 -14.24
C ARG A 9 -6.13 -14.30 -14.78
N PRO A 10 -5.75 -14.38 -16.06
CA PRO A 10 -4.97 -15.51 -16.59
C PRO A 10 -3.69 -15.75 -15.78
N PRO A 11 -3.21 -17.01 -15.65
CA PRO A 11 -2.06 -17.34 -14.80
C PRO A 11 -0.79 -16.56 -15.12
N GLU A 12 -0.49 -16.35 -16.39
CA GLU A 12 0.68 -15.60 -16.86
C GLU A 12 0.61 -14.12 -16.46
N GLU A 13 -0.57 -13.50 -16.59
CA GLU A 13 -0.79 -12.12 -16.17
C GLU A 13 -0.72 -11.96 -14.65
N PHE A 14 -1.27 -12.92 -13.91
CA PHE A 14 -1.19 -12.93 -12.45
C PHE A 14 0.27 -13.04 -11.98
N ALA A 15 1.04 -13.95 -12.59
CA ALA A 15 2.45 -14.13 -12.27
C ALA A 15 3.26 -12.85 -12.52
N GLU A 16 2.99 -12.15 -13.62
CA GLU A 16 3.63 -10.85 -13.89
C GLU A 16 3.22 -9.77 -12.89
N TRP A 17 1.93 -9.70 -12.56
CA TRP A 17 1.43 -8.78 -11.53
C TRP A 17 2.10 -9.04 -10.18
N VAL A 18 2.23 -10.30 -9.73
CA VAL A 18 2.93 -10.65 -8.48
C VAL A 18 4.38 -10.18 -8.52
N ARG A 19 5.11 -10.39 -9.62
CA ARG A 19 6.49 -9.91 -9.78
C ARG A 19 6.59 -8.41 -9.60
N ARG A 20 5.73 -7.63 -10.25
CA ARG A 20 5.71 -6.16 -10.12
C ARG A 20 5.36 -5.72 -8.70
N MET A 21 4.42 -6.39 -8.06
CA MET A 21 4.01 -6.04 -6.68
C MET A 21 5.12 -6.29 -5.67
N ASN A 22 5.96 -7.31 -5.88
CA ASN A 22 7.08 -7.65 -5.00
C ASN A 22 8.36 -6.82 -5.28
N ALA A 23 8.38 -5.95 -6.28
CA ALA A 23 9.54 -5.11 -6.56
C ALA A 23 9.64 -3.98 -5.51
N PRO A 24 10.78 -3.82 -4.81
CA PRO A 24 10.98 -2.69 -3.90
C PRO A 24 11.13 -1.41 -4.71
N THR A 25 10.37 -0.37 -4.34
CA THR A 25 10.48 0.95 -4.96
C THR A 25 10.49 2.02 -3.87
N PRO A 26 11.65 2.29 -3.24
CA PRO A 26 11.77 3.44 -2.35
C PRO A 26 11.58 4.74 -3.16
N PRO A 27 10.97 5.79 -2.58
CA PRO A 27 10.85 7.06 -3.27
C PRO A 27 12.20 7.75 -3.43
N ASP A 28 12.37 8.41 -4.58
CA ASP A 28 13.51 9.28 -4.85
C ASP A 28 13.52 10.46 -3.90
N SER A 29 14.72 10.88 -3.46
CA SER A 29 14.89 11.96 -2.50
C SER A 29 14.31 13.29 -3.01
N GLY A 30 13.66 14.03 -2.11
CA GLY A 30 13.07 15.34 -2.41
C GLY A 30 11.74 15.30 -3.17
N THR A 31 11.22 14.11 -3.48
CA THR A 31 9.88 13.95 -4.06
C THR A 31 8.78 14.12 -3.00
N LEU A 32 7.54 14.32 -3.44
CA LEU A 32 6.38 14.27 -2.53
C LEU A 32 6.23 12.92 -1.83
N ALA A 33 6.62 11.83 -2.49
CA ALA A 33 6.60 10.49 -1.91
C ALA A 33 7.63 10.35 -0.78
N ASP A 34 8.81 10.96 -0.93
CA ASP A 34 9.83 11.01 0.12
C ASP A 34 9.33 11.80 1.35
N ARG A 35 8.73 12.97 1.13
CA ARG A 35 8.07 13.74 2.20
C ARG A 35 6.92 12.96 2.85
N GLY A 36 6.13 12.25 2.06
CA GLY A 36 5.05 11.38 2.57
C GLY A 36 5.58 10.25 3.45
N ARG A 37 6.71 9.65 3.08
CA ARG A 37 7.43 8.65 3.89
C ARG A 37 7.89 9.23 5.23
N GLU A 38 8.46 10.43 5.24
CA GLU A 38 8.87 11.11 6.48
C GLU A 38 7.66 11.36 7.39
N ILE A 39 6.57 11.92 6.86
CA ILE A 39 5.34 12.14 7.63
C ILE A 39 4.80 10.82 8.19
N PHE A 40 4.71 9.78 7.36
CA PHE A 40 4.20 8.49 7.79
C PHE A 40 5.03 7.92 8.93
N THR A 41 6.37 7.90 8.79
CA THR A 41 7.29 7.27 9.75
C THR A 41 7.44 8.03 11.08
N THR A 42 7.09 9.32 11.10
CA THR A 42 7.16 10.17 12.29
C THR A 42 5.81 10.42 12.96
N SER A 43 4.71 10.02 12.31
CA SER A 43 3.34 10.23 12.81
C SER A 43 2.76 8.99 13.49
N VAL A 44 1.61 9.14 14.15
CA VAL A 44 0.87 8.05 14.82
C VAL A 44 0.45 6.91 13.88
N CYS A 45 0.49 7.12 12.55
CA CYS A 45 0.16 6.10 11.55
C CYS A 45 0.92 4.78 11.75
N VAL A 46 2.21 4.86 12.12
CA VAL A 46 3.08 3.68 12.34
C VAL A 46 2.63 2.81 13.51
N ALA A 47 1.88 3.36 14.46
CA ALA A 47 1.40 2.60 15.61
C ALA A 47 0.38 1.53 15.19
N CYS A 48 -0.38 1.80 14.12
CA CYS A 48 -1.43 0.90 13.65
C CYS A 48 -1.07 0.18 12.35
N HIS A 49 -0.35 0.83 11.44
CA HIS A 49 -0.13 0.34 10.08
C HIS A 49 1.34 0.03 9.80
N ALA A 50 1.58 -0.91 8.88
CA ALA A 50 2.89 -1.25 8.34
C ALA A 50 3.07 -0.74 6.90
N ILE A 51 4.32 -0.44 6.55
CA ILE A 51 4.80 -0.24 5.17
C ILE A 51 6.15 -0.94 5.06
N GLU A 52 6.26 -1.94 4.18
CA GLU A 52 7.50 -2.67 3.91
C GLU A 52 8.62 -1.71 3.47
N GLY A 53 9.85 -1.97 3.94
CA GLY A 53 10.99 -1.09 3.69
C GLY A 53 11.08 0.13 4.62
N THR A 54 10.20 0.24 5.63
CA THR A 54 10.29 1.23 6.72
C THR A 54 10.41 0.54 8.08
N ASN A 55 10.61 1.31 9.14
CA ASN A 55 10.56 0.80 10.52
C ASN A 55 9.13 0.59 11.05
N ALA A 56 8.09 0.93 10.28
CA ALA A 56 6.70 0.80 10.69
C ALA A 56 6.21 -0.65 10.59
N GLN A 57 5.84 -1.23 11.74
CA GLN A 57 5.44 -2.63 11.87
C GLN A 57 4.04 -2.79 12.49
N GLY A 58 3.21 -1.75 12.44
CA GLY A 58 1.86 -1.77 13.01
C GLY A 58 0.98 -2.86 12.38
N ARG A 59 0.27 -3.63 13.22
CA ARG A 59 -0.60 -4.76 12.80
C ARG A 59 -2.07 -4.60 13.22
N LEU A 60 -2.40 -3.48 13.87
CA LEU A 60 -3.78 -3.19 14.28
C LEU A 60 -4.64 -2.78 13.08
N GLY A 61 -4.06 -2.03 12.14
CA GLY A 61 -4.67 -1.64 10.88
C GLY A 61 -4.17 -2.51 9.71
N PRO A 62 -4.83 -2.41 8.54
CA PRO A 62 -4.38 -3.08 7.33
C PRO A 62 -3.00 -2.60 6.86
N ASP A 63 -2.25 -3.49 6.23
CA ASP A 63 -0.97 -3.19 5.59
C ASP A 63 -1.15 -2.15 4.46
N LEU A 64 -0.33 -1.09 4.47
CA LEU A 64 -0.39 0.02 3.51
C LEU A 64 0.71 -0.04 2.44
N THR A 65 1.60 -1.03 2.47
CA THR A 65 2.73 -1.21 1.53
C THR A 65 2.31 -1.05 0.07
N ARG A 66 1.11 -1.53 -0.27
CA ARG A 66 0.58 -1.47 -1.65
C ARG A 66 -0.74 -0.71 -1.75
N LEU A 67 -0.95 0.30 -0.90
CA LEU A 67 -2.15 1.14 -0.90
C LEU A 67 -2.45 1.71 -2.29
N GLY A 68 -1.44 2.26 -2.97
CA GLY A 68 -1.60 2.89 -4.29
C GLY A 68 -2.04 1.94 -5.41
N ALA A 69 -1.85 0.62 -5.24
CA ALA A 69 -2.29 -0.38 -6.21
C ALA A 69 -3.75 -0.85 -5.99
N ARG A 70 -4.39 -0.44 -4.89
CA ARG A 70 -5.78 -0.81 -4.58
C ARG A 70 -6.74 0.05 -5.41
N ARG A 71 -7.84 -0.53 -5.89
CA ARG A 71 -8.92 0.22 -6.58
C ARG A 71 -9.81 1.01 -5.62
N THR A 72 -9.90 0.59 -4.37
CA THR A 72 -10.77 1.18 -3.35
C THR A 72 -10.08 1.30 -2.00
N ILE A 73 -10.51 2.26 -1.17
CA ILE A 73 -10.12 2.46 0.23
C ILE A 73 -11.31 2.32 1.18
N GLY A 74 -11.05 2.34 2.49
CA GLY A 74 -12.11 2.27 3.51
C GLY A 74 -12.88 0.94 3.50
N ALA A 75 -12.18 -0.19 3.30
CA ALA A 75 -12.77 -1.52 3.13
C ALA A 75 -13.83 -1.59 2.00
N GLY A 76 -13.48 -1.05 0.83
CA GLY A 76 -14.32 -1.12 -0.38
C GLY A 76 -15.40 -0.06 -0.48
N LEU A 77 -15.35 0.97 0.37
CA LEU A 77 -16.39 2.01 0.42
C LEU A 77 -16.15 3.14 -0.59
N LEU A 78 -14.90 3.50 -0.85
CA LEU A 78 -14.53 4.64 -1.69
C LEU A 78 -13.56 4.22 -2.78
N GLU A 79 -13.70 4.76 -3.99
CA GLU A 79 -12.73 4.59 -5.07
C GLU A 79 -11.38 5.27 -4.72
N ASN A 80 -10.28 4.63 -5.11
CA ASN A 80 -8.93 5.12 -4.88
C ASN A 80 -8.41 5.83 -6.15
N THR A 81 -8.68 7.13 -6.25
CA THR A 81 -8.51 7.91 -7.49
C THR A 81 -7.42 8.97 -7.44
N ARG A 82 -6.61 9.01 -6.37
CA ARG A 82 -5.57 10.02 -6.15
C ARG A 82 -4.26 9.41 -5.70
#